data_AF-A0A7V4LSK4-F1
#
_entry.id   AF-A0A7V4LSK4-F1
#
_cell.length_a   1.000
_cell.length_b   1.000
_cell.length_c   1.000
_cell.angle_alpha   90.00
_cell.angle_beta   90.00
_cell.angle_gamma   90.00
#
_symmetry.space_group_name_H-M   'P 1'
#
loop_
_entity.id
_entity.type
_entity.pdbx_description
1 polymer ?
#
loop_
_entity_poly.entity_id
_entity_poly.type
_entity_poly.pdbx_seq_one_letter_code
_entity_poly.pdbx_strand_id
1 'polypeptide(L)'
;MNEPPRRICPFCAESIPANARVCPRCRQWLAWRSLRHPVIQLLLIQIPLLAVVLLGLGQFLRVFERLFDPRPHYSEAPETLTVIQSTLNWVDTEKGPRLFVIGVLTNHSSLAWRDPEFECRFFDVDGNLVDAAHRTSFMTVNPADAPAFRVVIEPAHPRDAYHALQVKLSWAQNARAVF
;
A
#
# COMPACT_ATOMS: atom_id res chain seq x y z
N MET A 1 -72.24 -27.16 -1.15
CA MET A 1 -70.84 -26.84 -0.86
C MET A 1 -70.06 -27.07 -2.15
N ASN A 2 -69.49 -26.03 -2.76
CA ASN A 2 -68.74 -26.16 -4.00
C ASN A 2 -67.37 -26.76 -3.67
N GLU A 3 -67.07 -27.93 -4.23
CA GLU A 3 -65.76 -28.55 -4.05
C GLU A 3 -64.69 -27.67 -4.72
N PRO A 4 -63.56 -27.38 -4.05
CA PRO A 4 -62.52 -26.52 -4.63
C PRO A 4 -61.98 -27.14 -5.92
N PRO A 5 -61.62 -26.31 -6.93
CA PRO A 5 -61.11 -26.81 -8.20
C PRO A 5 -59.88 -27.70 -7.98
N ARG A 6 -59.88 -28.88 -8.62
CA ARG A 6 -58.80 -29.85 -8.58
C ARG A 6 -58.13 -29.99 -9.95
N ARG A 7 -56.86 -30.35 -9.94
CA ARG A 7 -56.08 -30.67 -11.15
C ARG A 7 -55.32 -31.97 -10.94
N ILE A 8 -54.86 -32.58 -12.02
CA ILE A 8 -54.05 -33.79 -11.98
C ILE A 8 -52.58 -33.40 -11.87
N CYS A 9 -51.83 -34.04 -10.97
CA CYS A 9 -50.38 -33.87 -10.88
C CYS A 9 -49.69 -34.46 -12.13
N PRO A 10 -48.85 -33.71 -12.86
CA PRO A 10 -48.22 -34.22 -14.09
C PRO A 10 -47.17 -35.31 -13.86
N PHE A 11 -46.76 -35.54 -12.61
CA PHE A 11 -45.71 -36.50 -12.28
C PHE A 11 -46.21 -37.80 -11.64
N CYS A 12 -47.24 -37.72 -10.79
CA CYS A 12 -47.79 -38.90 -10.10
C CYS A 12 -49.27 -39.16 -10.40
N ALA A 13 -49.87 -38.40 -11.33
CA ALA A 13 -51.26 -38.53 -11.80
C ALA A 13 -52.37 -38.43 -10.72
N GLU A 14 -52.04 -38.00 -9.50
CA GLU A 14 -53.00 -37.87 -8.40
C GLU A 14 -53.84 -36.58 -8.52
N SER A 15 -55.08 -36.62 -8.03
CA SER A 15 -55.91 -35.42 -7.89
C SER A 15 -55.40 -34.52 -6.76
N ILE A 16 -55.06 -33.27 -7.08
CA ILE A 16 -54.48 -32.30 -6.15
C ILE A 16 -55.27 -30.98 -6.20
N PRO A 17 -55.27 -30.18 -5.13
CA PRO A 17 -55.93 -28.88 -5.17
C PRO A 17 -55.26 -27.96 -6.21
N ALA A 18 -56.06 -27.19 -6.96
CA ALA A 18 -55.56 -26.41 -8.09
C ALA A 18 -54.49 -25.36 -7.68
N ASN A 19 -54.53 -24.88 -6.44
CA ASN A 19 -53.57 -23.92 -5.88
C ASN A 19 -52.32 -24.57 -5.24
N ALA A 20 -52.18 -25.91 -5.28
CA ALA A 20 -51.01 -26.59 -4.71
C ALA A 20 -49.72 -26.20 -5.43
N ARG A 21 -48.77 -25.60 -4.69
CA ARG A 21 -47.42 -25.26 -5.20
C ARG A 21 -46.45 -26.45 -5.17
N VAL A 22 -46.71 -27.41 -4.28
CA VAL A 22 -45.98 -28.68 -4.11
C VAL A 22 -47.01 -29.80 -4.04
N CYS A 23 -46.76 -30.92 -4.71
CA CYS A 23 -47.63 -32.08 -4.63
C CYS A 23 -47.53 -32.75 -3.24
N PRO A 24 -48.63 -33.01 -2.51
CA PRO A 24 -48.56 -33.63 -1.19
C PRO A 24 -48.08 -35.09 -1.23
N ARG A 25 -48.30 -35.80 -2.36
CA ARG A 25 -47.94 -37.21 -2.51
C ARG A 25 -46.50 -37.40 -2.99
N CYS A 26 -46.14 -36.85 -4.15
CA CYS A 26 -44.79 -37.00 -4.71
C CYS A 26 -43.80 -35.90 -4.31
N ARG A 27 -44.23 -34.88 -3.56
CA ARG A 27 -43.42 -33.74 -3.07
C ARG A 27 -42.69 -32.93 -4.14
N GLN A 28 -43.03 -33.11 -5.42
CA GLN A 28 -42.45 -32.31 -6.50
C GLN A 28 -43.10 -30.93 -6.57
N TRP A 29 -42.27 -29.94 -6.91
CA TRP A 29 -42.69 -28.56 -7.08
C TRP A 29 -43.42 -28.37 -8.41
N LEU A 30 -44.63 -27.85 -8.33
CA LEU A 30 -45.51 -27.64 -9.49
C LEU A 30 -45.50 -26.18 -9.96
N ALA A 31 -45.10 -25.26 -9.09
CA ALA A 31 -45.01 -23.84 -9.38
C ALA A 31 -43.54 -23.46 -9.57
N TRP A 32 -43.11 -23.35 -10.83
CA TRP A 32 -41.76 -22.93 -11.17
C TRP A 32 -41.43 -21.51 -10.68
N ARG A 33 -42.42 -20.62 -10.47
CA ARG A 33 -42.19 -19.23 -10.01
C ARG A 33 -42.18 -19.03 -8.49
N SER A 34 -41.99 -20.09 -7.70
CA SER A 34 -41.95 -19.98 -6.25
C SER A 34 -40.55 -19.61 -5.75
N LEU A 35 -40.42 -18.54 -4.95
CA LEU A 35 -39.17 -18.20 -4.26
C LEU A 35 -38.67 -19.31 -3.31
N ARG A 36 -39.55 -20.22 -2.89
CA ARG A 36 -39.20 -21.40 -2.08
C ARG A 36 -38.70 -22.59 -2.92
N HIS A 37 -38.65 -22.46 -4.25
CA HIS A 37 -38.07 -23.48 -5.11
C HIS A 37 -36.54 -23.49 -4.91
N PRO A 38 -35.91 -24.65 -4.62
CA PRO A 38 -34.50 -24.70 -4.21
C PRO A 38 -33.55 -24.12 -5.27
N VAL A 39 -33.83 -24.35 -6.56
CA VAL A 39 -33.04 -23.79 -7.66
C VAL A 39 -33.17 -22.26 -7.74
N ILE A 40 -34.36 -21.71 -7.49
CA ILE A 40 -34.57 -20.25 -7.53
C ILE A 40 -33.90 -19.59 -6.34
N GLN A 41 -33.99 -20.19 -5.16
CA GLN A 41 -33.30 -19.71 -3.97
C GLN A 41 -31.78 -19.74 -4.16
N LEU A 42 -31.25 -20.80 -4.78
CA LEU A 42 -29.82 -20.90 -5.11
C LEU A 42 -29.40 -19.77 -6.07
N LEU A 43 -30.14 -19.59 -7.17
CA LEU A 43 -29.81 -18.61 -8.22
C LEU A 43 -29.97 -17.16 -7.76
N LEU A 44 -31.02 -16.84 -7.00
CA LEU A 44 -31.35 -15.44 -6.64
C LEU A 44 -30.71 -14.97 -5.34
N ILE A 45 -30.37 -15.89 -4.42
CA ILE A 45 -29.85 -15.52 -3.09
C ILE A 45 -28.43 -16.03 -2.91
N GLN A 46 -28.23 -17.34 -3.05
CA GLN A 46 -26.96 -17.95 -2.67
C GLN A 46 -25.82 -17.55 -3.61
N ILE A 47 -26.03 -17.57 -4.93
CA ILE A 47 -25.00 -17.20 -5.90
C ILE A 47 -24.61 -15.72 -5.78
N PRO A 48 -25.55 -14.74 -5.74
CA PRO A 48 -25.19 -13.35 -5.55
C PRO A 48 -24.48 -13.10 -4.22
N LEU A 49 -24.92 -13.72 -3.14
CA LEU A 49 -24.27 -13.59 -1.82
C LEU A 49 -22.83 -14.12 -1.86
N LEU A 50 -22.62 -15.30 -2.46
CA LEU A 50 -21.28 -15.87 -2.62
C LEU A 50 -20.39 -14.95 -3.47
N ALA A 51 -20.92 -14.38 -4.55
CA ALA A 51 -20.17 -13.43 -5.39
C ALA A 51 -19.74 -12.19 -4.58
N VAL A 52 -20.64 -11.62 -3.77
CA VAL A 52 -20.33 -10.48 -2.89
C VAL A 52 -19.25 -10.86 -1.87
N VAL A 53 -19.35 -12.04 -1.25
CA VAL A 53 -18.34 -12.51 -0.29
C VAL A 53 -16.98 -12.71 -0.96
N LEU A 54 -16.91 -13.33 -2.13
CA LEU A 54 -15.66 -13.54 -2.86
C LEU A 54 -15.03 -12.23 -3.32
N LEU A 55 -15.84 -11.29 -3.82
CA LEU A 55 -15.38 -9.95 -4.18
C LEU A 55 -14.86 -9.19 -2.96
N GLY A 56 -15.59 -9.23 -1.84
CA GLY A 56 -15.19 -8.62 -0.59
C GLY A 56 -13.88 -9.20 -0.04
N LEU A 57 -13.74 -10.54 -0.05
CA LEU A 57 -12.52 -11.21 0.37
C LEU A 57 -11.34 -10.86 -0.55
N GLY A 58 -11.55 -10.78 -1.87
CA GLY A 58 -10.50 -10.37 -2.81
C GLY A 58 -10.02 -8.93 -2.58
N GLN A 59 -10.94 -8.00 -2.29
CA GLN A 59 -10.56 -6.63 -1.94
C GLN A 59 -9.85 -6.57 -0.59
N PHE A 60 -10.34 -7.33 0.40
CA PHE A 60 -9.71 -7.43 1.70
C PHE A 60 -8.28 -7.96 1.60
N LEU A 61 -8.05 -9.04 0.85
CA LEU A 61 -6.71 -9.60 0.63
C LEU A 61 -5.78 -8.60 -0.06
N ARG A 62 -6.26 -7.83 -1.05
CA ARG A 62 -5.44 -6.78 -1.69
C ARG A 62 -5.06 -5.65 -0.73
N VAL A 63 -5.97 -5.26 0.15
CA VAL A 63 -5.69 -4.25 1.18
C VAL A 63 -4.72 -4.83 2.21
N PHE A 64 -4.93 -6.08 2.62
CA PHE A 64 -4.07 -6.79 3.56
C PHE A 64 -2.65 -6.95 3.00
N GLU A 65 -2.50 -7.33 1.73
CA GLU A 65 -1.21 -7.32 1.04
C GLU A 65 -0.56 -5.93 1.10
N ARG A 66 -1.29 -4.84 0.83
CA ARG A 66 -0.70 -3.49 0.95
C ARG A 66 -0.26 -3.11 2.36
N LEU A 67 -0.91 -3.66 3.39
CA LEU A 67 -0.60 -3.39 4.79
C LEU A 67 0.56 -4.25 5.31
N PHE A 68 0.70 -5.48 4.80
CA PHE A 68 1.65 -6.48 5.28
C PHE A 68 2.79 -6.80 4.31
N ASP A 69 2.80 -6.25 3.11
CA ASP A 69 3.94 -6.31 2.19
C ASP A 69 5.09 -5.50 2.81
N PRO A 70 6.11 -6.15 3.39
CA PRO A 70 7.28 -5.48 3.93
C PRO A 70 8.11 -5.07 2.71
N ARG A 71 7.69 -4.00 2.06
CA ARG A 71 8.33 -3.54 0.84
C ARG A 71 9.77 -3.16 1.14
N PRO A 72 10.69 -3.41 0.19
CA PRO A 72 12.11 -3.36 0.44
C PRO A 72 12.48 -2.03 1.07
N HIS A 73 13.09 -2.10 2.24
CA HIS A 73 13.79 -0.95 2.79
C HIS A 73 14.93 -0.62 1.81
N TYR A 74 15.32 0.65 1.69
CA TYR A 74 16.45 1.04 0.85
C TYR A 74 17.72 0.19 1.09
N SER A 75 17.91 -0.34 2.30
CA SER A 75 18.99 -1.28 2.66
C SER A 75 19.05 -2.53 1.79
N GLU A 76 17.96 -2.94 1.15
CA GLU A 76 17.93 -4.09 0.23
C GLU A 76 18.40 -3.73 -1.19
N ALA A 77 18.42 -2.44 -1.54
CA ALA A 77 18.82 -1.95 -2.86
C ALA A 77 19.58 -0.61 -2.79
N PRO A 78 20.77 -0.57 -2.17
CA PRO A 78 21.51 0.66 -1.85
C PRO A 78 22.10 1.42 -3.06
N GLU A 79 21.90 0.93 -4.29
CA GLU A 79 22.34 1.62 -5.52
C GLU A 79 21.19 2.30 -6.27
N THR A 80 19.97 2.21 -5.75
CA THR A 80 18.77 2.75 -6.42
C THR A 80 18.62 4.26 -6.28
N LEU A 81 19.10 4.82 -5.17
CA LEU A 81 19.14 6.25 -4.89
C LEU A 81 20.57 6.67 -4.64
N THR A 82 21.07 7.62 -5.42
CA THR A 82 22.44 8.11 -5.26
C THR A 82 22.46 9.63 -5.16
N VAL A 83 23.46 10.14 -4.45
CA VAL A 83 23.73 11.58 -4.34
C VAL A 83 24.69 11.94 -5.46
N ILE A 84 24.23 12.74 -6.44
CA ILE A 84 25.05 13.14 -7.59
C ILE A 84 26.06 14.21 -7.18
N GLN A 85 25.58 15.17 -6.40
CA GLN A 85 26.35 16.33 -5.99
C GLN A 85 25.95 16.72 -4.58
N SER A 86 26.93 17.14 -3.78
CA SER A 86 26.73 17.77 -2.49
C SER A 86 27.65 18.96 -2.33
N THR A 87 27.18 19.97 -1.62
CA THR A 87 27.90 21.20 -1.31
C THR A 87 27.65 21.56 0.14
N LEU A 88 28.69 22.05 0.80
CA LEU A 88 28.63 22.53 2.18
C LEU A 88 28.59 24.04 2.19
N ASN A 89 27.59 24.62 2.86
CA ASN A 89 27.49 26.06 3.07
C ASN A 89 27.42 26.38 4.55
N TRP A 90 28.18 27.39 4.98
CA TRP A 90 28.10 27.93 6.33
C TRP A 90 27.08 29.05 6.36
N VAL A 91 26.17 29.00 7.34
CA VAL A 91 25.17 30.04 7.55
C VAL A 91 25.18 30.42 9.02
N ASP A 92 25.50 31.69 9.30
CA ASP A 92 25.41 32.23 10.64
C ASP A 92 23.95 32.60 10.93
N THR A 93 23.38 32.01 11.97
CA THR A 93 22.01 32.30 12.42
C THR A 93 22.05 32.94 13.81
N GLU A 94 20.95 33.56 14.24
CA GLU A 94 20.83 34.13 15.60
C GLU A 94 21.11 33.09 16.71
N LYS A 95 20.92 31.80 16.40
CA LYS A 95 21.14 30.67 17.32
C LYS A 95 22.54 30.04 17.19
N GLY A 96 23.46 30.68 16.46
CA GLY A 96 24.81 30.19 16.18
C GLY A 96 25.02 29.70 14.75
N PRO A 97 26.24 29.24 14.42
CA PRO A 97 26.59 28.78 13.09
C PRO A 97 25.85 27.48 12.73
N ARG A 98 25.44 27.35 11.48
CA ARG A 98 24.76 26.17 10.93
C ARG A 98 25.45 25.71 9.66
N LEU A 99 25.54 24.41 9.50
CA LEU A 99 25.99 23.75 8.28
C LEU A 99 24.78 23.40 7.43
N PHE A 100 24.72 23.97 6.23
CA PHE A 100 23.72 23.67 5.23
C PHE A 100 24.36 22.76 4.19
N VAL A 101 24.01 21.49 4.22
CA VAL A 101 24.41 20.53 3.19
C VAL A 101 23.31 20.51 2.14
N ILE A 102 23.64 20.92 0.93
CA ILE A 102 22.72 20.98 -0.22
C ILE A 102 23.24 20.02 -1.28
N GLY A 103 22.35 19.20 -1.82
CA GLY A 103 22.73 18.27 -2.87
C GLY A 103 21.57 17.90 -3.78
N VAL A 104 21.87 17.06 -4.78
CA VAL A 104 20.89 16.54 -5.73
C VAL A 104 20.90 15.03 -5.68
N LEU A 105 19.70 14.43 -5.60
CA LEU A 105 19.50 12.99 -5.68
C LEU A 105 19.24 12.59 -7.12
N THR A 106 19.46 11.31 -7.42
CA THR A 106 18.90 10.65 -8.58
C THR A 106 18.32 9.31 -8.18
N ASN A 107 17.20 8.96 -8.81
CA ASN A 107 16.55 7.68 -8.61
C ASN A 107 16.64 6.83 -9.89
N HIS A 108 17.45 5.79 -9.82
CA HIS A 108 17.65 4.83 -10.89
C HIS A 108 16.63 3.68 -10.87
N SER A 109 15.77 3.62 -9.84
CA SER A 109 14.74 2.59 -9.72
C SER A 109 13.40 3.01 -10.32
N SER A 110 12.54 2.02 -10.57
CA SER A 110 11.13 2.22 -10.94
C SER A 110 10.23 2.54 -9.74
N LEU A 111 10.78 2.58 -8.53
CA LEU A 111 10.06 2.81 -7.29
C LEU A 111 10.22 4.27 -6.85
N ALA A 112 9.16 4.87 -6.33
CA ALA A 112 9.25 6.15 -5.65
C ALA A 112 9.69 5.93 -4.21
N TRP A 113 10.57 6.79 -3.71
CA TRP A 113 11.10 6.73 -2.35
C TRP A 113 10.68 7.97 -1.57
N ARG A 114 10.51 7.85 -0.25
CA ARG A 114 10.18 8.94 0.67
C ARG A 114 11.13 8.97 1.84
N ASP A 115 11.21 10.15 2.42
CA ASP A 115 11.93 10.45 3.66
C ASP A 115 13.39 9.94 3.67
N PRO A 116 14.20 10.28 2.64
CA PRO A 116 15.59 9.85 2.59
C PRO A 116 16.36 10.35 3.81
N GLU A 117 17.13 9.45 4.42
CA GLU A 117 18.06 9.73 5.50
C GLU A 117 19.49 9.81 4.96
N PHE A 118 20.18 10.85 5.38
CA PHE A 118 21.54 11.17 4.99
C PHE A 118 22.48 10.97 6.14
N GLU A 119 23.53 10.21 5.88
CA GLU A 119 24.74 10.17 6.69
C GLU A 119 25.72 11.19 6.12
N CYS A 120 25.97 12.26 6.86
CA CYS A 120 26.97 13.27 6.54
C CYS A 120 28.21 13.04 7.42
N ARG A 121 29.36 12.83 6.78
CA ARG A 121 30.66 12.69 7.42
C ARG A 121 31.55 13.85 7.02
N PHE A 122 32.18 14.48 8.00
CA PHE A 122 33.04 15.64 7.82
C PHE A 122 34.47 15.27 8.21
N PHE A 123 35.43 15.72 7.41
CA PHE A 123 36.84 15.39 7.60
C PHE A 123 37.70 16.65 7.70
N ASP A 124 38.78 16.55 8.47
CA ASP A 124 39.83 17.56 8.53
C ASP A 124 40.74 17.52 7.28
N VAL A 125 41.78 18.37 7.30
CA VAL A 125 42.79 18.46 6.23
C VAL A 125 43.60 17.17 6.09
N ASP A 126 43.82 16.45 7.20
CA ASP A 126 44.57 15.20 7.26
C ASP A 126 43.71 13.97 6.87
N GLY A 127 42.40 14.18 6.64
CA GLY A 127 41.44 13.15 6.27
C GLY A 127 40.84 12.39 7.46
N ASN A 128 41.04 12.85 8.71
CA ASN A 128 40.41 12.27 9.88
C ASN A 128 38.97 12.74 9.99
N LEU A 129 38.09 11.86 10.47
CA LEU A 129 36.69 12.19 10.73
C LEU A 129 36.61 13.15 11.94
N VAL A 130 36.10 14.36 11.71
CA VAL A 130 35.91 15.36 12.77
C VAL A 130 34.48 15.43 13.27
N ASP A 131 33.50 15.15 12.41
CA ASP A 131 32.09 15.25 12.77
C ASP A 131 31.25 14.29 11.92
N ALA A 132 30.12 13.86 12.46
CA ALA A 132 29.17 13.00 11.77
C ALA A 132 27.73 13.35 12.19
N ALA A 133 26.84 13.42 11.21
CA ALA A 133 25.44 13.73 11.46
C ALA A 133 24.50 12.88 10.60
N HIS A 134 23.39 12.49 11.22
CA HIS A 134 22.26 11.84 10.56
C HIS A 134 21.10 12.81 10.43
N ARG A 135 20.58 12.99 9.22
CA ARG A 135 19.43 13.87 8.97
C ARG A 135 18.49 13.27 7.94
N THR A 136 17.22 13.24 8.28
CA THR A 136 16.13 12.88 7.37
C THR A 136 15.67 14.12 6.62
N SER A 137 15.46 14.00 5.32
CA SER A 137 14.76 15.00 4.53
C SER A 137 13.34 14.55 4.26
N PHE A 138 12.36 15.35 4.65
CA PHE A 138 10.94 15.06 4.43
C PHE A 138 10.54 15.37 2.97
N MET A 139 10.91 14.48 2.05
CA MET A 139 10.63 14.62 0.62
C MET A 139 10.35 13.28 -0.05
N THR A 140 9.70 13.34 -1.21
CA THR A 140 9.49 12.18 -2.09
C THR A 140 10.34 12.31 -3.34
N VAL A 141 11.03 11.24 -3.72
CA VAL A 141 11.87 11.12 -4.91
C VAL A 141 11.20 10.15 -5.88
N ASN A 142 10.71 10.66 -7.00
CA ASN A 142 10.05 9.84 -8.00
C ASN A 142 11.07 9.10 -8.90
N PRO A 143 10.65 8.03 -9.60
CA PRO A 143 11.48 7.37 -10.61
C PRO A 143 11.98 8.37 -11.67
N ALA A 144 13.27 8.29 -12.02
CA ALA A 144 13.92 9.17 -12.99
C ALA A 144 13.84 10.69 -12.68
N ASP A 145 13.56 11.03 -11.42
CA ASP A 145 13.56 12.40 -10.92
C ASP A 145 14.91 12.77 -10.30
N ALA A 146 15.20 14.07 -10.25
CA ALA A 146 16.43 14.62 -9.70
C ALA A 146 16.18 15.76 -8.69
N PRO A 147 15.48 15.48 -7.56
CA PRO A 147 15.16 16.52 -6.59
C PRO A 147 16.40 16.97 -5.81
N ALA A 148 16.45 18.27 -5.51
CA ALA A 148 17.45 18.86 -4.64
C ALA A 148 17.02 18.71 -3.17
N PHE A 149 17.96 18.36 -2.29
CA PHE A 149 17.76 18.29 -0.84
C PHE A 149 18.60 19.32 -0.09
N ARG A 150 18.13 19.67 1.10
CA ARG A 150 18.86 20.50 2.06
C ARG A 150 18.72 19.91 3.45
N VAL A 151 19.84 19.61 4.10
CA VAL A 151 19.87 19.23 5.51
C VAL A 151 20.65 20.26 6.33
N VAL A 152 20.17 20.50 7.54
CA VAL A 152 20.74 21.48 8.47
C VAL A 152 21.39 20.75 9.64
N ILE A 153 22.67 21.03 9.86
CA ILE A 153 23.50 20.39 10.88
C ILE A 153 24.05 21.47 11.81
N GLU A 154 24.07 21.16 13.10
CA GLU A 154 24.76 21.98 14.11
C GLU A 154 26.20 21.48 14.16
N PRO A 155 27.21 22.32 13.88
CA PRO A 155 28.59 21.90 13.90
C PRO A 155 29.05 21.62 15.34
N ALA A 156 29.69 20.48 15.56
CA ALA A 156 30.33 20.16 16.84
C ALA A 156 31.68 20.86 17.03
N HIS A 157 32.32 21.29 15.94
CA HIS A 157 33.66 21.88 15.93
C HIS A 157 33.69 23.29 15.30
N PRO A 158 34.78 24.05 15.50
CA PRO A 158 35.03 25.30 14.78
C PRO A 158 35.12 25.13 13.26
N ARG A 159 34.87 26.20 12.50
CA ARG A 159 34.75 26.18 11.04
C ARG A 159 36.00 25.68 10.31
N ASP A 160 37.17 26.01 10.83
CA ASP A 160 38.49 25.61 10.34
C ASP A 160 38.76 24.11 10.47
N ALA A 161 38.02 23.39 11.32
CA ALA A 161 38.14 21.93 11.43
C ALA A 161 37.52 21.16 10.26
N TYR A 162 36.64 21.80 9.45
CA TYR A 162 35.89 21.15 8.38
C TYR A 162 36.55 21.44 7.03
N HIS A 163 37.14 20.41 6.41
CA HIS A 163 37.80 20.52 5.10
C HIS A 163 37.06 19.77 3.99
N ALA A 164 36.60 18.55 4.26
CA ALA A 164 35.89 17.72 3.28
C ALA A 164 34.54 17.22 3.81
N LEU A 165 33.59 17.01 2.89
CA LEU A 165 32.26 16.47 3.15
C LEU A 165 32.05 15.21 2.33
N GLN A 166 31.57 14.15 2.98
CA GLN A 166 31.02 12.96 2.34
C GLN A 166 29.56 12.81 2.75
N VAL A 167 28.67 12.67 1.77
CA VAL A 167 27.25 12.41 2.00
C VAL A 167 26.91 11.05 1.41
N LYS A 168 26.27 10.20 2.21
CA LYS A 168 25.73 8.92 1.79
C LYS A 168 24.27 8.81 2.19
N LEU A 169 23.50 8.08 1.41
CA LEU A 169 22.17 7.69 1.81
C LEU A 169 22.28 6.48 2.75
N SER A 170 21.75 6.57 3.96
CA SER A 170 21.68 5.44 4.89
C SER A 170 20.35 4.70 4.77
N TRP A 171 19.27 5.44 4.46
CA TRP A 171 17.92 4.89 4.50
C TRP A 171 16.94 5.69 3.63
N ALA A 172 15.90 5.02 3.16
CA ALA A 172 14.71 5.62 2.56
C ALA A 172 13.56 4.60 2.59
N GLN A 173 12.32 5.08 2.60
CA GLN A 173 11.13 4.22 2.54
C GLN A 173 10.52 4.25 1.15
N ASN A 174 9.81 3.20 0.77
CA ASN A 174 8.99 3.25 -0.43
C ASN A 174 7.84 4.26 -0.25
N ALA A 175 7.63 5.19 -1.19
CA ALA A 175 6.58 6.20 -1.08
C ALA A 175 5.16 5.60 -1.05
N ARG A 176 4.98 4.37 -1.54
CA ARG A 176 3.71 3.62 -1.47
C ARG A 176 3.57 2.79 -0.20
N ALA A 177 4.56 2.75 0.69
CA ALA A 177 4.44 2.10 1.99
C ALA A 177 3.50 2.92 2.88
N VAL A 178 2.57 2.28 3.57
CA VAL A 178 1.63 2.96 4.47
C VAL A 178 2.19 3.05 5.90
N PHE A 179 3.25 2.30 6.20
CA PHE A 179 3.97 2.27 7.47
C PHE A 179 5.47 2.24 7.22
#